data_AF-A0A562QV98-F1
#
_entry.id   AF-A0A562QV98-F1
#
_cell.length_a   1.000
_cell.length_b   1.000
_cell.length_c   1.000
_cell.angle_alpha   90.00
_cell.angle_beta   90.00
_cell.angle_gamma   90.00
#
_symmetry.space_group_name_H-M   'P 1'
#
loop_
_entity.id
_entity.type
_entity.pdbx_description
1 polymer ?
#
loop_
_entity_poly.entity_id
_entity_poly.type
_entity_poly.pdbx_seq_one_letter_code
_entity_poly.pdbx_strand_id
1 'polypeptide(L)'
;MLEWLEKEYRALSRENELGADLGAAEQVGLGETARALVLTEACGTRLIDLVFAPLEKEVLGAINAPRPPFERIVKQLADIRAPEPMAAAAVAGLSREHDPDSTHPPFGKRLANLGYTDIPEIDEIRTSAIDQLLSRDAAKDLPARFDGEWRKKAQEWVSVGR
;
A
#
# COMPACT_ATOMS: atom_id res chain seq x y z
N MET A 1 -16.62 -28.30 2.12
CA MET A 1 -16.27 -28.12 3.55
C MET A 1 -15.16 -27.09 3.73
N LEU A 2 -14.06 -27.21 2.99
CA LEU A 2 -12.96 -26.23 3.00
C LEU A 2 -13.38 -24.82 2.51
N GLU A 3 -14.11 -24.73 1.40
CA GLU A 3 -14.56 -23.43 0.85
C GLU A 3 -15.42 -22.61 1.82
N TRP A 4 -16.30 -23.28 2.58
CA TRP A 4 -17.13 -22.61 3.58
C TRP A 4 -16.29 -22.08 4.73
N LEU A 5 -15.31 -22.87 5.21
CA LEU A 5 -14.40 -22.45 6.27
C LEU A 5 -13.53 -21.27 5.84
N GLU A 6 -13.03 -21.27 4.60
CA GLU A 6 -12.27 -20.15 4.05
C GLU A 6 -13.10 -18.88 3.95
N LYS A 7 -14.35 -19.00 3.51
CA LYS A 7 -15.28 -17.86 3.44
C LYS A 7 -15.53 -17.27 4.83
N GLU A 8 -15.77 -18.12 5.83
CA GLU A 8 -15.99 -17.69 7.21
C GLU A 8 -14.74 -17.05 7.81
N TYR A 9 -13.57 -17.62 7.54
CA TYR A 9 -12.29 -17.05 7.94
C TYR A 9 -12.08 -15.65 7.35
N ARG A 10 -12.37 -15.45 6.05
CA ARG A 10 -12.30 -14.13 5.40
C ARG A 10 -13.30 -13.15 6.02
N ALA A 11 -14.51 -13.60 6.34
CA ALA A 11 -15.52 -12.77 7.00
C ALA A 11 -15.04 -12.28 8.38
N LEU A 12 -14.56 -13.20 9.23
CA LEU A 12 -14.00 -12.88 10.55
C LEU A 12 -12.77 -11.96 10.44
N SER A 13 -11.88 -12.21 9.48
CA SER A 13 -10.73 -11.35 9.24
C SER A 13 -11.17 -9.92 8.91
N ARG A 14 -12.17 -9.75 8.05
CA ARG A 14 -12.71 -8.43 7.71
C ARG A 14 -13.35 -7.73 8.90
N GLU A 15 -14.07 -8.47 9.75
CA GLU A 15 -14.63 -7.90 10.99
C GLU A 15 -13.54 -7.46 11.96
N ASN A 16 -12.48 -8.26 12.12
CA ASN A 16 -11.34 -7.91 12.95
C ASN A 16 -10.60 -6.66 12.44
N GLU A 17 -10.46 -6.50 11.12
CA GLU A 17 -9.88 -5.29 10.52
C GLU A 17 -10.72 -4.04 10.83
N LEU A 18 -12.05 -4.14 10.72
CA LEU A 18 -12.95 -3.03 11.10
C LEU A 18 -12.89 -2.72 12.60
N GLY A 19 -12.79 -3.76 13.44
CA GLY A 19 -12.58 -3.61 14.88
C GLY A 19 -11.22 -2.97 15.20
N ALA A 20 -10.17 -3.30 14.46
CA ALA A 20 -8.84 -2.72 14.62
C ALA A 20 -8.83 -1.23 14.24
N ASP A 21 -9.55 -0.84 13.18
CA ASP A 21 -9.72 0.58 12.81
C ASP A 21 -10.39 1.37 13.94
N LEU A 22 -11.47 0.83 14.51
CA LEU A 22 -12.15 1.44 15.65
C LEU A 22 -11.27 1.49 16.90
N GLY A 23 -10.56 0.39 17.20
CA GLY A 23 -9.63 0.33 18.33
C GLY A 23 -8.47 1.33 18.19
N ALA A 24 -7.97 1.55 16.97
CA ALA A 24 -7.00 2.62 16.70
C ALA A 24 -7.65 4.00 16.92
N ALA A 25 -8.87 4.21 16.42
CA ALA A 25 -9.60 5.46 16.61
C ALA A 25 -9.91 5.79 18.08
N GLU A 26 -10.08 4.79 18.96
CA GLU A 26 -10.20 5.02 20.40
C GLU A 26 -8.92 5.65 21.01
N GLN A 27 -7.74 5.35 20.44
CA GLN A 27 -6.45 5.84 20.94
C GLN A 27 -6.03 7.17 20.32
N VAL A 28 -6.25 7.34 19.02
CA VAL A 28 -5.74 8.51 18.27
C VAL A 28 -6.84 9.44 17.75
N GLY A 29 -8.11 9.03 17.85
CA GLY A 29 -9.28 9.76 17.36
C GLY A 29 -9.73 9.33 15.96
N LEU A 30 -11.05 9.38 15.73
CA LEU A 30 -11.68 8.99 14.45
C LEU A 30 -11.11 9.75 13.25
N GLY A 31 -10.88 11.06 13.40
CA GLY A 31 -10.36 11.89 12.31
C GLY A 31 -8.94 11.56 11.90
N GLU A 32 -8.05 11.31 12.86
CA GLU A 32 -6.67 10.94 12.56
C GLU A 32 -6.59 9.54 11.96
N THR A 33 -7.37 8.58 12.47
CA THR A 33 -7.43 7.24 11.88
C THR A 33 -7.99 7.29 10.45
N ALA A 34 -9.04 8.07 10.20
CA ALA A 34 -9.60 8.23 8.86
C ALA A 34 -8.60 8.88 7.90
N ARG A 35 -7.91 9.94 8.33
CA ARG A 35 -6.85 10.60 7.53
C ARG A 35 -5.70 9.63 7.22
N ALA A 36 -5.24 8.85 8.20
CA ALA A 36 -4.20 7.84 8.01
C ALA A 36 -4.64 6.74 7.03
N LEU A 37 -5.89 6.29 7.12
CA LEU A 37 -6.47 5.31 6.21
C LEU A 37 -6.53 5.84 4.77
N VAL A 38 -6.97 7.08 4.58
CA VAL A 38 -7.00 7.73 3.27
C VAL A 38 -5.59 7.91 2.70
N LEU A 39 -4.64 8.37 3.51
CA LEU A 39 -3.23 8.48 3.12
C LEU A 39 -2.68 7.14 2.63
N THR A 40 -2.98 6.06 3.36
CA THR A 40 -2.52 4.71 3.03
C THR A 40 -3.13 4.21 1.72
N GLU A 41 -4.43 4.36 1.52
CA GLU A 41 -5.11 3.96 0.28
C GLU A 41 -4.61 4.76 -0.92
N ALA A 42 -4.51 6.09 -0.79
CA ALA A 42 -4.03 6.97 -1.83
C ALA A 42 -2.58 6.61 -2.21
N CYS A 43 -1.69 6.46 -1.22
CA CYS A 43 -0.31 6.04 -1.47
C CYS A 43 -0.25 4.65 -2.14
N GLY A 44 -1.04 3.68 -1.67
CA GLY A 44 -1.12 2.36 -2.28
C GLY A 44 -1.54 2.43 -3.74
N THR A 45 -2.54 3.25 -4.05
CA THR A 45 -2.99 3.51 -5.42
C THR A 45 -1.88 4.13 -6.28
N ARG A 46 -1.21 5.17 -5.78
CA ARG A 46 -0.09 5.82 -6.49
C ARG A 46 1.07 4.85 -6.72
N LEU A 47 1.38 4.00 -5.74
CA LEU A 47 2.42 2.96 -5.86
C LEU A 47 2.07 1.92 -6.92
N ILE A 48 0.82 1.48 -6.98
CA ILE A 48 0.36 0.56 -8.02
C ILE A 48 0.58 1.19 -9.40
N ASP A 49 0.09 2.41 -9.59
CA ASP A 49 0.08 3.06 -10.91
C ASP A 49 1.49 3.44 -11.39
N LEU A 50 2.33 3.98 -10.51
CA LEU A 50 3.64 4.54 -10.88
C LEU A 50 4.78 3.54 -10.78
N VAL A 51 4.64 2.49 -9.97
CA VAL A 51 5.74 1.57 -9.66
C VAL A 51 5.39 0.14 -10.05
N PHE A 52 4.34 -0.45 -9.46
CA PHE A 52 4.11 -1.89 -9.55
C PHE A 52 3.52 -2.34 -10.88
N ALA A 53 2.50 -1.66 -11.41
CA ALA A 53 1.93 -2.00 -12.71
C ALA A 53 2.95 -1.83 -13.87
N PRO A 54 3.79 -0.77 -13.90
CA PRO A 54 4.90 -0.69 -14.84
C PRO A 54 5.94 -1.80 -14.65
N LEU A 55 6.32 -2.09 -13.39
CA LEU A 55 7.29 -3.15 -13.09
C LEU A 55 6.79 -4.51 -13.54
N GLU A 56 5.53 -4.86 -13.28
CA GLU A 56 4.93 -6.13 -13.71
C GLU A 56 5.06 -6.33 -15.22
N LYS A 57 4.73 -5.29 -16.01
CA LYS A 57 4.90 -5.31 -17.47
C LYS A 57 6.35 -5.49 -17.89
N GLU A 58 7.30 -4.84 -17.20
CA GLU A 58 8.71 -5.00 -17.50
C GLU A 58 9.21 -6.42 -17.23
N VAL A 59 8.76 -7.05 -16.14
CA VAL A 59 9.25 -8.40 -15.81
C VAL A 59 8.76 -9.44 -16.82
N LEU A 60 7.55 -9.31 -17.36
CA LEU A 60 6.98 -10.26 -18.35
C LEU A 60 7.83 -10.41 -19.63
N GLY A 61 8.67 -9.42 -19.97
CA GLY A 61 9.57 -9.46 -21.13
C GLY A 61 11.06 -9.36 -20.78
N ALA A 62 11.39 -9.46 -19.49
CA ALA A 62 12.75 -9.21 -19.02
C ALA A 62 13.70 -10.35 -19.38
N ILE A 63 14.92 -10.01 -19.83
CA ILE A 63 16.03 -10.96 -19.98
C ILE A 63 16.87 -11.02 -18.70
N ASN A 64 16.95 -9.89 -17.99
CA ASN A 64 17.64 -9.69 -16.72
C ASN A 64 16.68 -9.07 -15.72
N ALA A 65 16.90 -9.27 -14.43
CA ALA A 65 16.10 -8.63 -13.38
C ALA A 65 15.99 -7.11 -13.63
N PRO A 66 14.76 -6.54 -13.71
CA PRO A 66 14.59 -5.11 -13.91
C PRO A 66 15.03 -4.32 -12.67
N ARG A 67 14.93 -2.98 -12.74
CA ARG A 67 15.22 -2.14 -11.56
C ARG A 67 14.29 -2.53 -10.40
N PRO A 68 14.81 -2.68 -9.16
CA PRO A 68 14.00 -3.08 -8.01
C PRO A 68 12.96 -2.03 -7.61
N PRO A 69 11.87 -2.44 -6.93
CA PRO A 69 10.75 -1.55 -6.64
C PRO A 69 11.13 -0.42 -5.68
N PHE A 70 12.01 -0.63 -4.68
CA PHE A 70 12.35 0.44 -3.75
C PHE A 70 13.11 1.59 -4.43
N GLU A 71 14.08 1.29 -5.30
CA GLU A 71 14.76 2.29 -6.13
C GLU A 71 13.77 3.09 -6.99
N ARG A 72 12.72 2.44 -7.53
CA ARG A 72 11.66 3.12 -8.29
C ARG A 72 10.83 4.04 -7.41
N ILE A 73 10.45 3.59 -6.21
CA ILE A 73 9.69 4.39 -5.24
C ILE A 73 10.47 5.66 -4.89
N VAL A 74 11.77 5.55 -4.59
CA VAL A 74 12.62 6.70 -4.28
C VAL A 74 12.66 7.70 -5.44
N LYS A 75 12.78 7.20 -6.69
CA LYS A 75 12.78 8.06 -7.88
C LYS A 75 11.44 8.77 -8.11
N GLN A 76 10.33 8.12 -7.78
CA GLN A 76 8.96 8.63 -7.99
C GLN A 76 8.39 9.35 -6.76
N LEU A 77 9.18 9.55 -5.69
CA LEU A 77 8.64 9.92 -4.39
C LEU A 77 7.87 11.26 -4.40
N ALA A 78 8.38 12.24 -5.16
CA ALA A 78 7.71 13.53 -5.33
C ALA A 78 6.35 13.38 -6.04
N ASP A 79 6.30 12.58 -7.11
CA ASP A 79 5.08 12.34 -7.88
C ASP A 79 4.07 11.50 -7.10
N ILE A 80 4.54 10.53 -6.31
CA ILE A 80 3.69 9.74 -5.41
C ILE A 80 3.00 10.64 -4.40
N ARG A 81 3.71 11.62 -3.84
CA ARG A 81 3.22 12.52 -2.79
C ARG A 81 2.56 13.80 -3.30
N ALA A 82 2.46 13.99 -4.61
CA ALA A 82 1.89 15.19 -5.20
C ALA A 82 0.43 15.38 -4.70
N PRO A 83 0.05 16.55 -4.14
CA PRO A 83 -1.23 16.72 -3.44
C PRO A 83 -2.47 16.42 -4.28
N GLU A 84 -2.58 17.03 -5.47
CA GLU A 84 -3.73 16.81 -6.36
C GLU A 84 -3.83 15.35 -6.82
N PRO A 85 -2.75 14.70 -7.31
CA PRO A 85 -2.78 13.27 -7.60
C PRO A 85 -3.11 12.37 -6.40
N MET A 86 -2.70 12.74 -5.19
CA MET A 86 -3.04 11.99 -3.97
C MET A 86 -4.54 12.05 -3.67
N ALA A 87 -5.16 13.24 -3.78
CA ALA A 87 -6.60 13.39 -3.63
C ALA A 87 -7.36 12.58 -4.69
N ALA A 88 -6.94 12.65 -5.95
CA ALA A 88 -7.54 11.86 -7.03
C ALA A 88 -7.38 10.35 -6.81
N ALA A 89 -6.22 9.90 -6.30
CA ALA A 89 -5.96 8.51 -5.98
C ALA A 89 -6.84 7.99 -4.83
N ALA A 90 -7.08 8.82 -3.81
CA ALA A 90 -8.01 8.48 -2.73
C ALA A 90 -9.44 8.27 -3.27
N VAL A 91 -9.90 9.16 -4.16
CA VAL A 91 -11.22 9.03 -4.81
C VAL A 91 -11.29 7.76 -5.65
N ALA A 92 -10.25 7.47 -6.43
CA ALA A 92 -10.18 6.25 -7.23
C ALA A 92 -10.26 4.98 -6.35
N GLY A 93 -9.64 4.99 -5.17
CA GLY A 93 -9.68 3.89 -4.21
C GLY A 93 -11.09 3.52 -3.72
N LEU A 94 -12.03 4.48 -3.68
CA LEU A 94 -13.42 4.20 -3.31
C LEU A 94 -14.15 3.32 -4.34
N SER A 95 -13.75 3.43 -5.61
CA SER A 95 -14.40 2.74 -6.74
C SER A 95 -13.56 1.58 -7.28
N ARG A 96 -12.40 1.28 -6.67
CA ARG A 96 -11.54 0.18 -7.09
C ARG A 96 -12.25 -1.16 -6.88
N GLU A 97 -12.12 -2.04 -7.87
CA GLU A 97 -12.62 -3.40 -7.77
C GLU A 97 -11.98 -4.10 -6.56
N HIS A 98 -12.83 -4.65 -5.70
CA HIS A 98 -12.39 -5.32 -4.50
C HIS A 98 -12.16 -6.80 -4.79
N ASP A 99 -10.94 -7.28 -4.58
CA ASP A 99 -10.62 -8.69 -4.63
C ASP A 99 -11.48 -9.47 -3.61
N PRO A 100 -12.38 -10.35 -4.05
CA PRO A 100 -13.26 -11.10 -3.16
C PRO A 100 -12.50 -12.02 -2.21
N ASP A 101 -11.25 -12.37 -2.52
CA ASP A 101 -10.38 -13.20 -1.69
C ASP A 101 -9.51 -12.38 -0.72
N SER A 102 -9.57 -11.05 -0.80
CA SER A 102 -8.88 -10.17 0.14
C SER A 102 -9.39 -10.32 1.58
N THR A 103 -8.45 -10.38 2.51
CA THR A 103 -8.71 -10.38 3.96
C THR A 103 -9.01 -8.98 4.50
N HIS A 104 -8.70 -7.93 3.75
CA HIS A 104 -8.98 -6.55 4.13
C HIS A 104 -10.35 -6.11 3.60
N PRO A 105 -11.17 -5.39 4.37
CA PRO A 105 -12.41 -4.83 3.85
C PRO A 105 -12.15 -3.76 2.76
N PRO A 106 -13.11 -3.51 1.86
CA PRO A 106 -13.03 -2.40 0.91
C PRO A 106 -12.77 -1.06 1.60
N PHE A 107 -11.97 -0.19 1.00
CA PHE A 107 -11.61 1.12 1.55
C PHE A 107 -12.83 1.95 1.97
N GLY A 108 -13.85 2.07 1.12
CA GLY A 108 -15.07 2.79 1.45
C GLY A 108 -15.82 2.22 2.66
N LYS A 109 -15.77 0.90 2.86
CA LYS A 109 -16.37 0.23 4.03
C LYS A 109 -15.60 0.58 5.32
N ARG A 110 -14.27 0.62 5.25
CA ARG A 110 -13.42 1.00 6.39
C ARG A 110 -13.63 2.46 6.79
N LEU A 111 -13.73 3.38 5.83
CA LEU A 111 -14.06 4.78 6.11
C LEU A 111 -15.45 4.96 6.71
N ALA A 112 -16.46 4.30 6.15
CA ALA A 112 -17.82 4.34 6.68
C ALA A 112 -17.89 3.81 8.11
N ASN A 113 -17.10 2.77 8.44
CA ASN A 113 -16.99 2.23 9.79
C ASN A 113 -16.41 3.24 10.79
N LEU A 114 -15.61 4.20 10.33
CA LEU A 114 -15.12 5.33 11.13
C LEU A 114 -16.09 6.52 11.14
N GLY A 115 -17.25 6.41 10.50
CA GLY A 115 -18.27 7.46 10.42
C GLY A 115 -18.07 8.47 9.28
N TYR A 116 -17.19 8.18 8.31
CA TYR A 116 -16.91 9.06 7.18
C TYR A 116 -17.63 8.58 5.92
N THR A 117 -18.47 9.47 5.34
CA THR A 117 -19.13 9.25 4.04
C THR A 117 -18.36 9.84 2.87
N ASP A 118 -17.46 10.79 3.16
CA ASP A 118 -16.59 11.47 2.20
C ASP A 118 -15.13 11.32 2.62
N ILE A 119 -14.23 11.64 1.67
CA ILE A 119 -12.78 11.56 1.90
C ILE A 119 -12.35 12.77 2.75
N PRO A 120 -11.81 12.55 3.97
CA PRO A 120 -11.22 13.63 4.75
C PRO A 120 -10.02 14.24 4.02
N GLU A 121 -9.78 15.53 4.27
CA GLU A 121 -8.66 16.26 3.68
C GLU A 121 -7.31 15.64 4.10
N ILE A 122 -6.43 15.50 3.11
CA ILE A 122 -5.07 15.00 3.28
C ILE A 122 -4.12 16.19 3.32
N ASP A 123 -3.50 16.44 4.47
CA ASP A 123 -2.45 17.45 4.56
C ASP A 123 -1.17 17.01 3.83
N GLU A 124 -0.36 17.99 3.47
CA GLU A 124 0.97 17.75 2.92
C GLU A 124 1.84 16.95 3.89
N ILE A 125 2.56 15.95 3.36
CA ILE A 125 3.54 15.17 4.12
C ILE A 125 4.80 16.00 4.33
N ARG A 126 4.88 16.70 5.46
CA ARG A 126 5.99 17.61 5.78
C ARG A 126 7.28 16.91 6.21
N THR A 127 7.18 15.71 6.79
CA THR A 127 8.38 15.01 7.30
C THR A 127 8.39 13.53 6.94
N SER A 128 9.58 13.04 6.61
CA SER A 128 9.83 11.64 6.29
C SER A 128 9.92 10.80 7.56
N ALA A 129 9.10 9.74 7.64
CA ALA A 129 9.19 8.77 8.73
C ALA A 129 10.55 8.04 8.75
N ILE A 130 11.17 7.81 7.58
CA ILE A 130 12.51 7.21 7.48
C ILE A 130 13.53 8.10 8.18
N ASP A 131 13.46 9.41 7.99
CA ASP A 131 14.43 10.35 8.54
C ASP A 131 14.24 10.59 10.05
N GLN A 132 13.02 10.35 10.56
CA GLN A 132 12.70 10.51 11.98
C GLN A 132 12.88 9.23 12.81
N LEU A 133 12.47 8.08 12.26
CA LEU A 133 12.33 6.84 13.03
C LEU A 133 13.51 5.90 12.87
N LEU A 134 14.30 6.04 11.78
CA LEU A 134 15.43 5.17 11.52
C LEU A 134 16.75 5.87 11.82
N SER A 135 17.72 5.12 12.34
CA SER A 135 19.11 5.57 12.36
C SER A 135 19.61 5.75 10.92
N ARG A 136 20.63 6.60 10.73
CA ARG A 136 21.24 6.82 9.40
C ARG A 136 21.72 5.51 8.77
N ASP A 137 22.29 4.61 9.58
CA ASP A 137 22.75 3.31 9.11
C ASP A 137 21.57 2.43 8.67
N ALA A 138 20.50 2.35 9.48
CA ALA A 138 19.30 1.60 9.12
C ALA A 138 18.61 2.15 7.86
N ALA A 139 18.56 3.48 7.72
CA ALA A 139 17.99 4.15 6.54
C ALA A 139 18.79 3.86 5.26
N LYS A 140 20.07 3.50 5.36
CA LYS A 140 20.91 3.10 4.23
C LYS A 140 20.86 1.59 3.97
N ASP A 141 20.98 0.79 5.02
CA ASP A 141 21.18 -0.65 4.92
C ASP A 141 19.89 -1.40 4.58
N LEU A 142 18.74 -0.97 5.13
CA LEU A 142 17.45 -1.63 4.87
C LEU A 142 17.07 -1.57 3.38
N PRO A 143 17.12 -0.40 2.70
CA PRO A 143 16.93 -0.32 1.25
C PRO A 143 17.89 -1.22 0.47
N ALA A 144 19.19 -1.14 0.76
CA ALA A 144 20.21 -1.87 0.01
C ALA A 144 20.03 -3.40 0.14
N ARG A 145 19.69 -3.87 1.34
CA ARG A 145 19.40 -5.29 1.57
C ARG A 145 18.12 -5.72 0.86
N PHE A 146 17.06 -4.91 0.94
CA PHE A 146 15.80 -5.18 0.25
C PHE A 146 16.02 -5.30 -1.27
N ASP A 147 16.72 -4.34 -1.88
CA ASP A 147 16.99 -4.32 -3.32
C ASP A 147 17.89 -5.49 -3.75
N GLY A 148 18.88 -5.86 -2.92
CA GLY A 148 19.74 -7.01 -3.17
C GLY A 148 18.97 -8.33 -3.18
N GLU A 149 18.16 -8.58 -2.15
CA GLU A 149 17.33 -9.78 -2.05
C GLU A 149 16.28 -9.84 -3.15
N TRP A 150 15.63 -8.72 -3.46
CA TRP A 150 14.67 -8.64 -4.55
C TRP A 150 15.33 -8.98 -5.89
N ARG A 151 16.50 -8.39 -6.19
CA ARG A 151 17.19 -8.61 -7.47
C ARG A 151 17.59 -10.06 -7.66
N LYS A 152 18.05 -10.72 -6.58
CA LYS A 152 18.37 -12.15 -6.60
C LYS A 152 17.13 -12.98 -6.97
N LYS A 153 16.01 -12.79 -6.27
CA LYS A 153 14.76 -13.51 -6.52
C LYS A 153 14.17 -13.22 -7.90
N ALA A 154 14.18 -11.97 -8.33
CA ALA A 154 13.70 -11.56 -9.65
C ALA A 154 14.56 -12.18 -10.76
N GLN A 155 15.89 -12.24 -10.58
CA GLN A 155 16.77 -12.87 -11.54
C GLN A 155 16.53 -14.37 -11.64
N GLU A 156 16.35 -15.06 -10.50
CA GLU A 156 15.98 -16.48 -10.47
C GLU A 156 14.68 -16.71 -11.26
N TRP A 157 13.64 -15.89 -11.02
CA TRP A 157 12.36 -16.03 -11.71
C TRP A 157 12.48 -15.83 -13.23
N VAL A 158 13.18 -14.77 -13.66
CA VAL A 158 13.41 -14.48 -15.08
C VAL A 158 14.29 -15.54 -15.76
N SER A 159 15.18 -16.18 -15.01
CA SER A 159 16.04 -17.26 -15.53
C SER A 159 15.33 -18.61 -15.65
N VAL A 160 14.34 -18.90 -14.81
CA VAL A 160 13.53 -20.14 -14.87
C VAL A 160 12.48 -20.08 -15.98
N GLY A 161 12.04 -18.89 -16.40
CA GLY A 161 11.15 -18.68 -17.55
C GLY A 161 11.78 -18.90 -18.92
N ARG A 162 12.97 -19.49 -19.01
CA ARG A 162 13.67 -19.84 -20.26
C ARG A 162 13.67 -21.35 -20.53
#